data_AF-A0A7L8KC43-F1
#
_entry.id   AF-A0A7L8KC43-F1
#
_cell.length_a   1.000
_cell.length_b   1.000
_cell.length_c   1.000
_cell.angle_alpha   90.00
_cell.angle_beta   90.00
_cell.angle_gamma   90.00
#
_symmetry.space_group_name_H-M   'P 1'
#
loop_
_entity.id
_entity.type
_entity.pdbx_description
1 polymer ?
#
loop_
_entity_poly.entity_id
_entity_poly.type
_entity_poly.pdbx_seq_one_letter_code
_entity_poly.pdbx_strand_id
1 'polypeptide(L)'
;MEFSHYYWAICGNCDGEGKTGHEAFANGITASEWNEWDLEDRQNYMDGRFDVTCSVCKGRGSVKLPDVSRMNFAEKRKLVELRRDARIENELRREQAYERSMGA
;
A
#
# COMPACT_ATOMS: atom_id res chain seq x y z
N MET A 1 -17.19 -6.13 -10.22
CA MET A 1 -18.50 -5.70 -9.68
C MET A 1 -18.39 -4.22 -9.40
N GLU A 2 -19.17 -3.41 -10.10
CA GLU A 2 -18.99 -1.95 -10.12
C GLU A 2 -20.17 -1.31 -9.38
N PHE A 3 -19.89 -0.62 -8.27
CA PHE A 3 -20.88 0.21 -7.58
C PHE A 3 -21.27 1.39 -8.48
N SER A 4 -22.47 1.94 -8.33
CA SER A 4 -22.90 3.06 -9.18
C SER A 4 -22.25 4.40 -8.77
N HIS A 5 -21.73 4.47 -7.54
CA HIS A 5 -21.22 5.72 -6.96
C HIS A 5 -19.81 5.57 -6.38
N TYR A 6 -18.87 6.34 -6.95
CA TYR A 6 -17.47 6.38 -6.56
C TYR A 6 -16.94 7.82 -6.57
N TYR A 7 -15.89 8.05 -5.81
CA TYR A 7 -15.06 9.24 -5.88
C TYR A 7 -13.57 8.86 -5.93
N TRP A 8 -12.74 9.77 -6.44
CA TRP A 8 -11.29 9.63 -6.39
C TRP A 8 -10.77 10.28 -5.11
N ALA A 9 -9.99 9.53 -4.34
CA ALA A 9 -9.28 10.02 -3.18
C ALA A 9 -7.77 9.97 -3.42
N ILE A 10 -7.02 10.83 -2.75
CA ILE A 10 -5.56 10.72 -2.66
C ILE A 10 -5.24 9.35 -2.05
N CYS A 11 -4.25 8.67 -2.63
CA CYS A 11 -3.84 7.38 -2.10
C CYS A 11 -3.12 7.56 -0.76
N GLY A 12 -3.73 7.14 0.35
CA GLY A 12 -3.11 7.24 1.68
C GLY A 12 -1.93 6.30 1.93
N ASN A 13 -1.47 5.53 0.94
CA ASN A 13 -0.25 4.71 1.06
C ASN A 13 1.00 5.45 0.57
N CYS A 14 0.84 6.32 -0.44
CA CYS A 14 1.92 7.14 -0.98
C CYS A 14 1.65 8.64 -0.85
N ASP A 15 0.58 9.01 -0.15
CA ASP A 15 0.07 10.37 0.03
C ASP A 15 -0.02 11.21 -1.26
N GLY A 16 -0.23 10.55 -2.40
CA GLY A 16 -0.37 11.20 -3.71
C GLY A 16 0.87 11.15 -4.59
N GLU A 17 2.03 10.75 -4.05
CA GLU A 17 3.32 10.74 -4.78
C GLU A 17 3.39 9.66 -5.87
N GLY A 18 2.49 8.67 -5.83
CA GLY A 18 2.50 7.55 -6.78
C GLY A 18 3.63 6.53 -6.55
N LYS A 19 4.57 6.85 -5.67
CA LYS A 19 5.71 6.00 -5.28
C LYS A 19 5.80 5.85 -3.77
N THR A 20 6.47 4.80 -3.30
CA THR A 20 6.76 4.55 -1.89
C THR A 20 8.20 4.13 -1.73
N GLY A 21 8.78 4.31 -0.54
CA GLY A 21 10.11 3.80 -0.25
C GLY A 21 10.22 2.29 -0.52
N HIS A 22 11.40 1.87 -0.97
CA HIS A 22 11.69 0.46 -1.20
C HIS A 22 11.61 -0.34 0.11
N GLU A 23 11.07 -1.56 0.07
CA GLU A 23 10.90 -2.41 1.26
C GLU A 23 12.22 -2.75 1.98
N ALA A 24 13.30 -2.86 1.21
CA ALA A 24 14.66 -3.04 1.74
C ALA A 24 15.09 -1.95 2.74
N PHE A 25 14.48 -0.76 2.67
CA PHE A 25 14.78 0.38 3.54
C PHE A 25 13.63 0.69 4.50
N ALA A 26 12.70 -0.23 4.71
CA ALA A 26 11.53 -0.01 5.58
C ALA A 26 11.93 0.36 7.03
N ASN A 27 13.11 -0.08 7.49
CA ASN A 27 13.68 0.24 8.80
C ASN A 27 14.76 1.34 8.73
N GLY A 28 14.85 2.04 7.59
CA GLY A 28 15.96 2.92 7.28
C GLY A 28 17.26 2.16 6.99
N ILE A 29 18.34 2.91 6.88
CA ILE A 29 19.72 2.41 6.78
C ILE A 29 20.50 2.84 8.01
N THR A 30 21.35 1.95 8.52
CA THR A 30 22.20 2.21 9.67
C THR A 30 23.35 3.15 9.31
N ALA A 31 23.96 3.78 10.32
CA ALA A 31 25.12 4.65 10.10
C ALA A 31 26.33 3.90 9.52
N SER A 32 26.49 2.61 9.86
CA SER A 32 27.53 1.75 9.26
C SER A 32 27.28 1.53 7.77
N GLU A 33 26.06 1.15 7.38
CA GLU A 33 25.69 0.95 5.97
C GLU A 33 25.82 2.26 5.18
N TRP A 34 25.40 3.39 5.76
CA TRP A 34 25.57 4.71 5.16
C TRP A 34 27.03 5.02 4.83
N ASN A 35 27.95 4.69 5.73
CA ASN A 35 29.38 4.96 5.54
C ASN A 35 30.03 4.04 4.50
N GLU A 36 29.47 2.87 4.24
CA GLU A 36 29.94 1.92 3.22
C GLU A 36 29.46 2.30 1.81
N TRP A 37 28.35 3.01 1.69
CA TRP A 37 27.84 3.48 0.40
C TRP A 37 28.72 4.58 -0.19
N ASP A 38 28.83 4.59 -1.51
CA ASP A 38 29.48 5.68 -2.22
C ASP A 38 28.60 6.96 -2.22
N LEU A 39 29.17 8.06 -2.70
CA LEU A 39 28.48 9.35 -2.71
C LEU A 39 27.25 9.36 -3.65
N GLU A 40 27.29 8.57 -4.73
CA GLU A 40 26.21 8.50 -5.70
C GLU A 40 25.00 7.78 -5.10
N ASP A 41 25.22 6.64 -4.46
CA ASP A 41 24.17 5.85 -3.80
C ASP A 41 23.51 6.62 -2.65
N ARG A 42 24.29 7.37 -1.86
CA ARG A 42 23.76 8.25 -0.82
C ARG A 42 22.85 9.33 -1.40
N GLN A 43 23.25 9.95 -2.51
CA GLN A 43 22.46 10.97 -3.18
C GLN A 43 21.19 10.36 -3.80
N ASN A 44 21.32 9.22 -4.47
CA ASN A 44 20.20 8.47 -5.06
C ASN A 44 19.15 8.11 -3.99
N TYR A 45 19.58 7.71 -2.80
CA TYR A 45 18.69 7.45 -1.68
C TYR A 45 17.95 8.69 -1.19
N MET A 46 18.68 9.79 -0.98
CA MET A 46 18.08 11.06 -0.55
C MET A 46 17.13 11.66 -1.60
N ASP A 47 17.41 11.44 -2.87
CA ASP A 47 16.56 11.87 -4.00
C ASP A 47 15.36 10.94 -4.24
N GLY A 48 15.23 9.85 -3.47
CA GLY A 48 14.16 8.85 -3.63
C GLY A 48 14.25 8.10 -4.95
N ARG A 49 15.45 7.92 -5.53
CA ARG A 49 15.67 7.15 -6.78
C ARG A 49 15.40 5.67 -6.61
N PHE A 50 15.54 5.17 -5.39
CA PHE A 50 15.18 3.79 -5.06
C PHE A 50 13.68 3.61 -4.75
N ASP A 51 12.89 4.70 -4.72
CA ASP A 51 11.46 4.58 -4.50
C ASP A 51 10.82 3.69 -5.58
N VAL A 52 9.93 2.81 -5.13
CA VAL A 52 9.20 1.90 -6.00
C VAL A 52 7.82 2.44 -6.31
N THR A 53 7.25 2.00 -7.42
CA THR A 53 5.87 2.32 -7.76
C THR A 53 4.92 1.84 -6.65
N CYS A 54 4.05 2.72 -6.17
CA CYS A 54 3.11 2.40 -5.09
C CYS A 54 2.25 1.19 -5.47
N SER A 55 2.31 0.14 -4.64
CA SER A 55 1.61 -1.12 -4.88
C SER A 55 0.09 -1.00 -4.82
N VAL A 56 -0.43 0.03 -4.13
CA VAL A 56 -1.87 0.29 -3.95
C VAL A 56 -2.46 1.05 -5.13
N CYS A 57 -1.94 2.25 -5.45
CA CYS A 57 -2.48 3.08 -6.52
C CYS A 57 -1.83 2.84 -7.90
N LYS A 58 -0.83 1.95 -7.99
CA LYS A 58 -0.12 1.60 -9.22
C LYS A 58 0.46 2.83 -9.94
N GLY A 59 1.10 3.74 -9.20
CA GLY A 59 1.71 4.95 -9.77
C GLY A 59 0.76 6.14 -9.96
N ARG A 60 -0.55 5.96 -9.77
CA ARG A 60 -1.53 7.03 -10.08
C ARG A 60 -1.57 8.18 -9.07
N GLY A 61 -1.15 7.96 -7.82
CA GLY A 61 -1.34 8.91 -6.70
C GLY A 61 -2.79 9.00 -6.19
N SER A 62 -3.74 8.28 -6.79
CA SER A 62 -5.15 8.29 -6.39
C SER A 62 -5.80 6.91 -6.47
N VAL A 63 -6.80 6.68 -5.62
CA VAL A 63 -7.58 5.43 -5.56
C VAL A 63 -9.07 5.73 -5.71
N LYS A 64 -9.79 4.82 -6.37
CA LYS A 64 -11.24 4.92 -6.57
C LYS A 64 -11.93 4.29 -5.35
N LEU A 65 -12.62 5.11 -4.55
CA LEU A 65 -13.31 4.67 -3.34
C LEU A 65 -14.83 4.72 -3.51
N PRO A 66 -15.59 3.76 -2.95
CA PRO A 66 -17.03 3.79 -3.02
C PRO A 66 -17.60 4.96 -2.20
N ASP A 67 -18.53 5.72 -2.80
CA ASP A 67 -19.19 6.85 -2.13
C ASP A 67 -20.42 6.38 -1.35
N VAL A 68 -20.22 6.05 -0.08
CA VAL A 68 -21.27 5.52 0.80
C VAL A 68 -22.44 6.50 0.99
N SER A 69 -22.18 7.81 0.88
CA SER A 69 -23.23 8.83 1.07
C SER A 69 -24.29 8.78 -0.04
N ARG A 70 -23.90 8.34 -1.24
CA ARG A 70 -24.76 8.27 -2.43
C ARG A 70 -25.33 6.88 -2.69
N MET A 71 -24.88 5.86 -1.96
CA MET A 71 -25.33 4.48 -2.14
C MET A 71 -26.73 4.22 -1.57
N ASN A 72 -27.48 3.38 -2.29
CA ASN A 72 -28.72 2.79 -1.78
C ASN A 72 -28.45 1.67 -0.75
N PHE A 73 -29.50 1.14 -0.13
CA PHE A 73 -29.38 0.13 0.92
C PHE A 73 -28.78 -1.20 0.43
N ALA A 74 -29.14 -1.65 -0.77
CA ALA A 74 -28.63 -2.90 -1.34
C ALA A 74 -27.12 -2.82 -1.64
N GLU A 75 -26.68 -1.69 -2.19
CA GLU A 75 -25.26 -1.42 -2.43
C GLU A 75 -24.46 -1.36 -1.12
N LYS A 76 -24.99 -0.69 -0.09
CA LYS A 76 -24.39 -0.63 1.25
C LYS A 76 -24.24 -2.03 1.85
N ARG A 77 -25.28 -2.85 1.78
CA ARG A 77 -25.24 -4.24 2.25
C ARG A 77 -24.15 -5.04 1.55
N LYS A 78 -24.04 -4.91 0.22
CA LYS A 78 -23.00 -5.61 -0.55
C LYS A 78 -21.59 -5.14 -0.18
N LEU A 79 -21.40 -3.83 0.04
CA LEU A 79 -20.12 -3.28 0.47
C LEU A 79 -19.71 -3.82 1.85
N VAL A 80 -20.65 -4.01 2.77
CA VAL A 80 -20.38 -4.61 4.09
C VAL A 80 -19.92 -6.05 3.95
N GLU A 81 -20.57 -6.86 3.11
CA GLU A 81 -20.16 -8.24 2.83
C GLU A 81 -18.73 -8.28 2.29
N LEU A 82 -18.42 -7.47 1.27
CA LEU A 82 -17.07 -7.42 0.68
C LEU A 82 -16.00 -7.01 1.70
N ARG A 83 -16.29 -6.04 2.57
CA ARG A 83 -15.35 -5.62 3.63
C ARG A 83 -15.14 -6.72 4.68
N ARG A 84 -16.17 -7.51 4.98
CA ARG A 84 -16.07 -8.64 5.89
C ARG A 84 -15.18 -9.74 5.32
N ASP A 85 -15.39 -10.09 4.06
CA ASP A 85 -14.60 -11.13 3.37
C ASP A 85 -13.14 -10.71 3.25
N ALA A 86 -12.87 -9.46 2.86
CA ALA A 86 -11.52 -8.92 2.78
C ALA A 86 -10.79 -8.94 4.14
N ARG A 87 -11.50 -8.71 5.25
CA ARG A 87 -10.91 -8.82 6.60
C ARG A 87 -10.48 -10.25 6.91
N ILE A 88 -11.33 -11.23 6.61
CA ILE A 88 -11.05 -12.66 6.82
C ILE A 88 -9.85 -13.10 5.97
N GLU A 89 -9.82 -12.69 4.70
CA GLU A 89 -8.70 -13.01 3.80
C GLU A 89 -7.38 -12.39 4.28
N ASN A 90 -7.40 -11.15 4.76
CA ASN A 90 -6.21 -10.50 5.29
C ASN A 90 -5.70 -11.17 6.57
N GLU A 91 -6.59 -11.66 7.44
CA GLU A 91 -6.25 -12.43 8.63
C GLU A 91 -5.54 -13.75 8.25
N LEU A 92 -6.15 -14.51 7.34
CA LEU A 92 -5.56 -15.75 6.81
C LEU A 92 -4.19 -15.49 6.15
N ARG A 93 -4.04 -14.40 5.39
CA ARG A 93 -2.76 -14.05 4.75
C ARG A 93 -1.67 -13.77 5.78
N ARG A 94 -2.02 -13.14 6.91
CA ARG A 94 -1.09 -12.88 8.02
C ARG A 94 -0.68 -14.17 8.72
N GLU A 95 -1.62 -15.07 8.98
CA GLU A 95 -1.35 -16.39 9.55
C GLU A 95 -0.38 -17.18 8.67
N GLN A 96 -0.68 -17.29 7.37
CA GLN A 96 0.19 -17.98 6.41
C GLN A 96 1.58 -17.36 6.30
N ALA A 97 1.70 -16.03 6.40
CA ALA A 97 3.01 -15.37 6.40
C ALA A 97 3.82 -15.74 7.65
N TYR A 98 3.16 -15.84 8.81
CA TYR A 98 3.78 -16.26 10.06
C TYR A 98 4.21 -17.73 10.01
N GLU A 99 3.34 -18.63 9.55
CA GLU A 99 3.67 -20.05 9.36
C GLU A 99 4.90 -20.24 8.46
N ARG A 100 4.95 -19.54 7.31
CA ARG A 100 6.11 -19.56 6.42
C ARG A 100 7.39 -19.03 7.08
N SER A 101 7.28 -18.05 7.97
CA SER A 101 8.44 -17.48 8.67
C SER A 101 8.99 -18.39 9.77
N MET A 102 8.16 -19.28 10.36
CA MET A 102 8.54 -20.23 11.41
C MET A 102 9.05 -21.57 10.88
N GLY A 103 8.76 -21.90 9.62
CA GLY A 103 9.18 -23.13 8.94
C GLY A 103 10.40 -23.00 8.03
N ALA A 104 11.13 -21.88 8.14
CA ALA A 104 12.36 -21.59 7.39
C ALA A 104 13.60 -21.74 8.26
#